data_AF-A0A7X3P0T9-F1
#
_entry.id   AF-A0A7X3P0T9-F1
#
_cell.length_a   1.000
_cell.length_b   1.000
_cell.length_c   1.000
_cell.angle_alpha   90.00
_cell.angle_beta   90.00
_cell.angle_gamma   90.00
#
_symmetry.space_group_name_H-M   'P 1'
#
loop_
_entity.id
_entity.type
_entity.pdbx_description
1 polymer ?
#
loop_
_entity_poly.entity_id
_entity_poly.type
_entity_poly.pdbx_seq_one_letter_code
_entity_poly.pdbx_strand_id
1 'polypeptide(L)'
;MSHITGLEVSLNESTMQINSEESHAVVFEFANRTDKRVIVLHPIVKNRTELFPISKRTSEDIAQRTSELKFLDQCGGYSQHVVTIDTGQNAHTALPLKEIPPELISRISKRPSILFSRKYFTLEYEVLYGKRWYKVSTNY
;
A
#
# COMPACT_ATOMS: atom_id res chain seq x y z
N MET A 1 14.19 9.29 5.07
CA MET A 1 13.54 8.11 4.47
C MET A 1 14.52 6.96 4.55
N SER A 2 14.17 5.91 5.30
CA SER A 2 14.91 4.65 5.31
C SER A 2 14.53 3.91 4.02
N HIS A 3 15.46 3.72 3.10
CA HIS A 3 15.25 2.96 1.87
C HIS A 3 15.99 1.63 1.99
N ILE A 4 15.31 0.52 1.72
CA ILE A 4 15.93 -0.80 1.63
C ILE A 4 16.14 -1.08 0.15
N THR A 5 17.40 -1.06 -0.29
CA THR A 5 17.74 -1.34 -1.69
C THR A 5 17.24 -2.72 -2.10
N GLY A 6 16.41 -2.78 -3.14
CA GLY A 6 15.80 -4.00 -3.65
C GLY A 6 14.46 -4.37 -3.02
N LEU A 7 13.95 -3.64 -2.02
CA LEU A 7 12.55 -3.75 -1.61
C LEU A 7 11.77 -2.62 -2.30
N GLU A 8 10.99 -3.00 -3.30
CA GLU A 8 10.26 -2.06 -4.14
C GLU A 8 8.77 -2.05 -3.76
N VAL A 9 8.16 -0.86 -3.73
CA VAL A 9 6.72 -0.71 -3.53
C VAL A 9 6.11 0.00 -4.72
N SER A 10 5.24 -0.71 -5.45
CA SER A 10 4.49 -0.17 -6.59
C SER A 10 3.01 -0.08 -6.25
N LEU A 11 2.30 0.83 -6.93
CA LEU A 11 0.85 0.95 -6.83
C LEU A 11 0.25 0.36 -8.09
N ASN A 12 -0.84 -0.40 -7.94
CA ASN A 12 -1.63 -0.94 -9.03
C ASN A 12 -3.11 -0.64 -8.79
N GLU A 13 -3.86 -0.45 -9.86
CA GLU A 13 -5.33 -0.41 -9.83
C GLU A 13 -5.86 -1.84 -9.79
N SER A 14 -6.90 -2.07 -8.99
CA SER A 14 -7.65 -3.32 -8.96
C SER A 14 -9.10 -3.08 -8.57
N THR A 15 -9.90 -4.11 -8.65
CA THR A 15 -11.16 -4.22 -7.91
C THR A 15 -11.02 -5.22 -6.78
N MET A 16 -11.87 -5.11 -5.76
CA MET A 16 -11.93 -6.06 -4.64
C MET A 16 -13.37 -6.21 -4.16
N GLN A 17 -13.74 -7.41 -3.69
CA GLN A 17 -15.05 -7.63 -3.07
C GLN A 17 -15.03 -7.28 -1.58
N ILE A 18 -15.99 -6.46 -1.15
CA ILE A 18 -16.20 -6.10 0.25
C ILE A 18 -17.67 -6.34 0.59
N ASN A 19 -17.94 -7.35 1.41
CA ASN A 19 -19.29 -7.79 1.78
C ASN A 19 -20.17 -8.00 0.53
N SER A 20 -19.64 -8.78 -0.44
CA SER A 20 -20.32 -9.14 -1.70
C SER A 20 -20.60 -7.99 -2.69
N GLU A 21 -20.03 -6.80 -2.45
CA GLU A 21 -20.04 -5.70 -3.42
C GLU A 21 -18.63 -5.47 -3.97
N GLU A 22 -18.52 -5.25 -5.28
CA GLU A 22 -17.28 -4.84 -5.91
C GLU A 22 -16.96 -3.38 -5.57
N SER A 23 -15.72 -3.12 -5.17
CA SER A 23 -15.19 -1.79 -4.89
C SER A 23 -13.90 -1.61 -5.68
N HIS A 24 -13.65 -0.39 -6.17
CA HIS A 24 -12.31 -0.03 -6.65
C HIS A 24 -11.29 -0.17 -5.52
N ALA A 25 -10.05 -0.45 -5.85
CA ALA A 25 -8.98 -0.57 -4.88
C ALA A 25 -7.65 -0.07 -5.46
N VAL A 26 -6.84 0.52 -4.59
CA VAL A 26 -5.41 0.65 -4.87
C VAL A 26 -4.68 -0.49 -4.18
N VAL A 27 -3.92 -1.26 -4.95
CA VAL A 27 -3.06 -2.35 -4.47
C VAL A 27 -1.65 -1.81 -4.32
N PHE A 28 -1.06 -2.03 -3.15
CA PHE A 28 0.36 -1.82 -2.91
C PHE A 28 1.05 -3.18 -3.06
N GLU A 29 1.90 -3.29 -4.08
CA GLU A 29 2.73 -4.47 -4.29
C GLU A 29 4.11 -4.24 -3.69
N PHE A 30 4.45 -5.08 -2.71
CA PHE A 30 5.77 -5.16 -2.10
C PHE A 30 6.56 -6.24 -2.81
N ALA A 31 7.49 -5.86 -3.68
CA ALA A 31 8.35 -6.79 -4.42
C ALA A 31 9.71 -6.92 -3.73
N ASN A 32 10.05 -8.13 -3.27
CA ASN A 32 11.34 -8.40 -2.67
C ASN A 32 12.36 -8.81 -3.75
N ARG A 33 13.19 -7.86 -4.17
CA ARG A 33 14.37 -8.03 -5.03
C ARG A 33 15.68 -7.93 -4.23
N THR A 34 15.60 -7.98 -2.90
CA THR A 34 16.79 -8.04 -2.04
C THR A 34 17.41 -9.44 -2.07
N ASP A 35 18.61 -9.56 -1.53
CA ASP A 35 19.35 -10.83 -1.39
C ASP A 35 18.84 -11.72 -0.23
N LYS A 36 17.83 -11.27 0.53
CA LYS A 36 17.33 -11.99 1.72
C LYS A 36 15.80 -11.94 1.81
N ARG A 37 15.26 -12.86 2.60
CA ARG A 37 13.89 -12.76 3.11
C ARG A 37 13.69 -11.45 3.85
N VAL A 38 12.55 -10.80 3.61
CA VAL A 38 12.07 -9.64 4.37
C VAL A 38 10.79 -9.98 5.10
N ILE A 39 10.57 -9.35 6.24
CA ILE A 39 9.27 -9.36 6.92
C ILE A 39 8.75 -7.93 6.89
N VAL A 40 7.56 -7.72 6.34
CA VAL A 40 6.88 -6.42 6.31
C VAL A 40 5.74 -6.44 7.29
N LEU A 41 5.65 -5.41 8.12
CA LEU A 41 4.69 -5.32 9.22
C LEU A 41 3.95 -3.99 9.20
N HIS A 42 2.69 -4.07 9.66
CA HIS A 42 1.82 -2.94 9.95
C HIS A 42 1.81 -1.88 8.83
N PRO A 43 1.48 -2.27 7.58
CA PRO A 43 1.28 -1.30 6.53
C PRO A 43 0.07 -0.42 6.87
N ILE A 44 0.26 0.89 6.80
CA ILE A 44 -0.73 1.89 7.20
C ILE A 44 -0.73 3.03 6.18
N VAL A 45 -1.91 3.47 5.79
CA VAL A 45 -2.10 4.74 5.08
C VAL A 45 -2.49 5.81 6.10
N LYS A 46 -1.77 6.93 6.13
CA LYS A 46 -2.07 8.07 7.03
C LYS A 46 -1.96 9.41 6.31
N ASN A 47 -2.33 10.49 7.00
CA ASN A 47 -2.29 11.87 6.47
C ASN A 47 -3.06 12.00 5.15
N ARG A 48 -4.15 11.25 5.01
CA ARG A 48 -4.92 11.18 3.79
C ARG A 48 -5.65 12.51 3.53
N THR A 49 -5.49 13.05 2.33
CA THR A 49 -6.22 14.24 1.87
C THR A 49 -7.69 13.92 1.61
N GLU A 50 -8.55 14.95 1.63
CA GLU A 50 -10.00 14.79 1.33
C GLU A 50 -10.26 14.34 -0.11
N LEU A 51 -9.29 14.57 -0.99
CA LEU A 51 -9.35 14.23 -2.40
C LEU A 51 -9.09 12.74 -2.66
N PHE A 52 -8.72 11.95 -1.65
CA PHE A 52 -8.51 10.52 -1.79
C PHE A 52 -9.78 9.75 -1.37
N PRO A 53 -10.57 9.23 -2.33
CA PRO A 53 -11.92 8.78 -2.06
C PRO A 53 -11.94 7.34 -1.51
N ILE A 54 -11.77 7.19 -0.19
CA ILE A 54 -11.91 5.86 0.45
C ILE A 54 -13.36 5.37 0.44
N SER A 55 -13.53 4.05 0.37
CA SER A 55 -14.83 3.42 0.56
C SER A 55 -15.40 3.78 1.94
N LYS A 56 -16.73 3.98 2.04
CA LYS A 56 -17.40 4.20 3.34
C LYS A 56 -17.25 3.01 4.29
N ARG A 57 -16.87 1.85 3.77
CA ARG A 57 -16.67 0.60 4.51
C ARG A 57 -15.26 0.47 5.09
N THR A 58 -14.34 1.37 4.71
CA THR A 58 -12.99 1.39 5.25
C THR A 58 -13.02 1.91 6.69
N SER A 59 -12.54 1.10 7.64
CA SER A 59 -12.33 1.55 9.01
C SER A 59 -11.24 2.61 9.04
N GLU A 60 -11.46 3.70 9.77
CA GLU A 60 -10.54 4.83 9.84
C GLU A 60 -10.45 5.37 11.26
N ASP A 61 -9.21 5.62 11.71
CA ASP A 61 -8.98 6.53 12.82
C ASP A 61 -9.10 7.97 12.29
N ILE A 62 -10.14 8.66 12.75
CA ILE A 62 -10.54 10.00 12.31
C ILE A 62 -9.47 11.05 12.65
N ALA A 63 -8.71 10.88 13.74
CA ALA A 63 -7.78 11.90 14.21
C ALA A 63 -6.58 12.12 13.27
N GLN A 64 -6.11 11.05 12.62
CA GLN A 64 -4.97 11.10 11.68
C GLN A 64 -5.33 10.67 10.25
N ARG A 65 -6.63 10.44 10.02
CA ARG A 65 -7.18 9.86 8.80
C ARG A 65 -6.43 8.60 8.38
N THR A 66 -6.30 7.69 9.34
CA THR A 66 -5.45 6.51 9.23
C THR A 66 -6.27 5.29 8.88
N SER A 67 -5.82 4.55 7.88
CA SER A 67 -6.38 3.27 7.48
C SER A 67 -5.30 2.20 7.58
N GLU A 68 -5.45 1.28 8.52
CA GLU A 68 -4.61 0.09 8.58
C GLU A 68 -4.87 -0.78 7.35
N LEU A 69 -3.78 -1.30 6.78
CA LEU A 69 -3.83 -2.22 5.67
C LEU A 69 -3.53 -3.63 6.14
N LYS A 70 -4.10 -4.60 5.42
CA LYS A 70 -3.85 -6.02 5.64
C LYS A 70 -3.31 -6.64 4.36
N PHE A 71 -2.44 -7.63 4.48
CA PHE A 71 -1.94 -8.39 3.36
C PHE A 71 -2.96 -9.44 2.91
N LEU A 72 -2.94 -9.71 1.61
CA LEU A 72 -3.65 -10.79 0.96
C LEU A 72 -3.12 -12.13 1.47
N ASP A 73 -4.02 -12.97 1.97
CA ASP A 73 -3.73 -14.34 2.39
C ASP A 73 -3.93 -15.34 1.24
N GLN A 74 -3.56 -16.60 1.50
CA GLN A 74 -3.64 -17.68 0.52
C GLN A 74 -5.08 -18.03 0.11
N CYS A 75 -6.07 -17.63 0.91
CA CYS A 75 -7.49 -17.84 0.63
C CYS A 75 -8.10 -16.66 -0.16
N GLY A 76 -7.29 -15.64 -0.50
CA GLY A 76 -7.75 -14.44 -1.20
C GLY A 76 -8.35 -13.37 -0.28
N GLY A 77 -8.25 -13.54 1.04
CA GLY A 77 -8.73 -12.57 2.03
C GLY A 77 -7.66 -11.57 2.45
N TYR A 78 -8.06 -10.35 2.81
CA TYR A 78 -7.15 -9.35 3.39
C TYR A 78 -7.21 -9.41 4.91
N SER A 79 -6.37 -10.25 5.53
CA SER A 79 -6.48 -10.60 6.95
C SER A 79 -5.20 -10.38 7.77
N GLN A 80 -4.02 -10.38 7.14
CA GLN A 80 -2.74 -10.42 7.85
C GLN A 80 -2.13 -9.03 8.02
N HIS A 81 -1.66 -8.67 9.22
CA HIS A 81 -0.92 -7.41 9.44
C HIS A 81 0.60 -7.53 9.20
N VAL A 82 1.07 -8.76 8.99
CA VAL A 82 2.46 -9.10 8.74
C VAL A 82 2.54 -10.06 7.56
N VAL A 83 3.58 -9.90 6.74
CA VAL A 83 3.89 -10.84 5.68
C VAL A 83 5.38 -11.10 5.62
N THR A 84 5.73 -12.36 5.35
CA THR A 84 7.10 -12.76 5.02
C THR A 84 7.19 -12.88 3.50
N ILE A 85 8.18 -12.22 2.90
CA ILE A 85 8.39 -12.21 1.45
C ILE A 85 9.77 -12.79 1.17
N ASP A 86 9.84 -13.97 0.55
CA ASP A 86 11.11 -14.54 0.12
C ASP A 86 11.68 -13.77 -1.09
N THR A 87 12.99 -13.90 -1.33
CA THR A 87 13.63 -13.26 -2.48
C THR A 87 12.97 -13.72 -3.79
N GLY A 88 12.61 -12.75 -4.63
CA GLY A 88 11.90 -12.99 -5.89
C GLY A 88 10.38 -12.96 -5.77
N GLN A 89 9.82 -12.97 -4.56
CA GLN A 89 8.38 -12.95 -4.34
C GLN A 89 7.82 -11.54 -4.17
N ASN A 90 6.49 -11.46 -4.28
CA ASN A 90 5.72 -10.26 -4.07
C ASN A 90 4.67 -10.52 -2.97
N ALA A 91 4.29 -9.49 -2.23
CA ALA A 91 3.12 -9.50 -1.37
C ALA A 91 2.22 -8.30 -1.71
N HIS A 92 0.92 -8.50 -1.55
CA HIS A 92 -0.09 -7.51 -1.88
C HIS A 92 -0.86 -7.08 -0.66
N THR A 93 -1.09 -5.79 -0.55
CA THR A 93 -2.09 -5.21 0.35
C THR A 93 -2.93 -4.23 -0.46
N ALA A 94 -4.15 -3.94 -0.01
CA ALA A 94 -5.07 -3.10 -0.75
C ALA A 94 -5.81 -2.13 0.15
N LEU A 95 -6.10 -0.95 -0.39
CA LEU A 95 -6.99 0.03 0.22
C LEU A 95 -8.21 0.24 -0.68
N PRO A 96 -9.41 -0.09 -0.21
CA PRO A 96 -10.62 0.12 -1.00
C PRO A 96 -11.01 1.58 -1.14
N LEU A 97 -11.40 1.91 -2.36
CA LEU A 97 -11.77 3.24 -2.83
C LEU A 97 -13.20 3.23 -3.38
N LYS A 98 -13.84 4.41 -3.36
CA LYS A 98 -15.11 4.62 -4.08
C LYS A 98 -14.88 4.68 -5.58
N GLU A 99 -13.77 5.29 -6.00
CA GLU A 99 -13.34 5.48 -7.38
C GLU A 99 -11.83 5.70 -7.41
N ILE A 100 -11.18 5.55 -8.56
CA ILE A 100 -9.73 5.78 -8.67
C ILE A 100 -9.47 7.20 -9.17
N PRO A 101 -8.75 8.05 -8.40
CA PRO A 101 -8.39 9.38 -8.87
C PRO A 101 -7.57 9.31 -10.16
N PRO A 102 -7.93 10.03 -11.23
CA PRO A 102 -7.20 10.00 -12.50
C PRO A 102 -5.70 10.34 -12.36
N GLU A 103 -5.35 11.22 -11.41
CA GLU A 103 -3.97 11.60 -11.16
C GLU A 103 -3.18 10.48 -10.44
N LEU A 104 -3.85 9.62 -9.68
CA LEU A 104 -3.23 8.41 -9.11
C LEU A 104 -2.88 7.41 -10.21
N ILE A 105 -3.74 7.28 -11.24
CA ILE A 105 -3.48 6.45 -12.43
C ILE A 105 -2.22 6.93 -13.15
N SER A 106 -1.98 8.25 -13.18
CA SER A 106 -0.75 8.82 -13.77
C SER A 106 0.53 8.51 -12.99
N ARG A 107 0.44 8.11 -11.72
CA ARG A 107 1.58 7.61 -10.93
C ARG A 107 1.79 6.11 -11.09
N ILE A 108 0.70 5.36 -11.27
CA ILE A 108 0.72 3.90 -11.52
C ILE A 108 1.30 3.62 -12.91
N SER A 109 0.82 4.35 -13.92
CA SER A 109 1.44 4.36 -15.24
C SER A 109 2.71 5.21 -15.18
N LYS A 110 3.88 4.67 -15.53
CA LYS A 110 5.21 5.35 -15.46
C LYS A 110 5.37 6.57 -16.40
N ARG A 111 4.32 7.36 -16.62
CA ARG A 111 4.37 8.59 -17.42
C ARG A 111 4.68 9.75 -16.47
N PRO A 112 5.83 10.43 -16.63
CA PRO A 112 6.19 11.54 -15.76
C PRO A 112 5.25 12.73 -16.04
N SER A 113 4.24 12.94 -15.21
CA SER A 113 3.48 14.19 -15.19
C SER A 113 4.28 15.24 -14.40
N ILE A 114 4.97 16.12 -15.14
CA ILE A 114 6.00 17.05 -14.63
C ILE A 114 5.42 18.30 -13.95
N LEU A 115 4.10 18.44 -13.82
CA LEU A 115 3.51 19.65 -13.23
C LEU A 115 2.59 19.28 -12.05
N PHE A 116 3.14 19.41 -10.84
CA PHE A 116 2.45 19.36 -9.55
C PHE A 116 1.66 18.07 -9.27
N SER A 117 2.37 16.96 -9.06
CA SER A 117 1.74 15.76 -8.52
C SER A 117 1.20 16.03 -7.11
N ARG A 118 -0.12 16.01 -6.97
CA ARG A 118 -0.78 16.14 -5.66
C ARG A 118 -0.36 14.97 -4.77
N LYS A 119 -0.06 15.26 -3.51
CA LYS A 119 0.16 14.24 -2.48
C LYS A 119 -1.21 13.87 -1.93
N TYR A 120 -1.59 12.60 -2.05
CA TYR A 120 -2.83 12.07 -1.53
C TYR A 120 -2.71 11.50 -0.13
N PHE A 121 -1.61 10.83 0.20
CA PHE A 121 -1.42 10.13 1.47
C PHE A 121 0.04 9.73 1.73
N THR A 122 0.33 9.28 2.95
CA THR A 122 1.60 8.63 3.29
C THR A 122 1.36 7.15 3.55
N LEU A 123 2.08 6.27 2.86
CA LEU A 123 2.18 4.86 3.21
C LEU A 123 3.33 4.69 4.21
N GLU A 124 3.03 4.14 5.38
CA GLU A 124 4.03 3.75 6.37
C GLU A 124 4.01 2.24 6.59
N TYR A 125 5.17 1.67 6.85
CA TYR A 125 5.31 0.26 7.21
C TYR A 125 6.67 0.03 7.90
N GLU A 126 6.77 -1.09 8.59
CA GLU A 126 8.02 -1.55 9.19
C GLU A 126 8.55 -2.76 8.44
N VAL A 127 9.87 -2.87 8.36
CA VAL A 127 10.54 -3.97 7.68
C VAL A 127 11.67 -4.51 8.54
N LEU A 128 11.66 -5.83 8.76
CA LEU A 128 12.83 -6.56 9.22
C LEU A 128 13.58 -7.11 7.99
N TYR A 129 14.78 -6.60 7.76
CA TYR A 129 15.70 -7.09 6.73
C TYR A 129 16.99 -7.58 7.39
N GLY A 130 17.25 -8.88 7.28
CA GLY A 130 18.30 -9.55 8.04
C GLY A 130 18.04 -9.46 9.55
N LYS A 131 18.85 -8.67 10.26
CA LYS A 131 18.73 -8.43 11.72
C LYS A 131 18.39 -6.98 12.06
N ARG A 132 18.02 -6.18 11.06
CA ARG A 132 17.79 -4.73 11.23
C ARG A 132 16.35 -4.39 10.93
N TRP A 133 15.77 -3.57 11.81
CA TRP A 133 14.47 -2.98 11.65
C TRP A 133 14.56 -1.62 10.96
N TYR A 134 13.64 -1.38 10.03
CA TYR A 134 13.50 -0.14 9.30
C TYR A 134 12.06 0.31 9.36
N LYS A 135 11.84 1.58 9.67
CA LYS A 135 10.55 2.23 9.44
C LYS A 135 10.62 3.00 8.12
N VAL A 136 9.70 2.69 7.21
CA VAL A 136 9.62 3.32 5.90
C VAL A 136 8.36 4.16 5.83
N SER A 137 8.48 5.36 5.27
CA SER A 137 7.36 6.28 5.06
C SER A 137 7.50 6.88 3.66
N THR A 138 6.53 6.64 2.79
CA THR A 138 6.53 7.08 1.39
C THR A 138 5.30 7.93 1.10
N ASN A 139 5.51 9.11 0.50
CA ASN A 139 4.42 10.01 0.14
C ASN A 139 3.92 9.70 -1.28
N TYR A 140 2.63 9.44 -1.39
CA TYR A 140 1.90 9.26 -2.64
C TYR A 140 0.92 10.40 -2.86
#